data_AF-A0A512UDV9-F1
#
_entry.id   AF-A0A512UDV9-F1
#
_cell.length_a   1.000
_cell.length_b   1.000
_cell.length_c   1.000
_cell.angle_alpha   90.00
_cell.angle_beta   90.00
_cell.angle_gamma   90.00
#
_symmetry.space_group_name_H-M   'P 1'
#
loop_
_entity.id
_entity.type
_entity.pdbx_description
1 polymer ?
#
loop_
_entity_poly.entity_id
_entity_poly.type
_entity_poly.pdbx_seq_one_letter_code
_entity_poly.pdbx_strand_id
1 'polypeptide(L)'
;MLRFGARASSRSLSTLPLRVSPEITQALHENKPVVSLESTIITHGFPYPQNLAMAREVEQKIRQNGCIPATCAFIEGVPYVGLEDVQIEALSELKAANKVSRRDIGVTMAKAPQWRHHYC
;
A
#
# COMPACT_ATOMS: atom_id res chain seq x y z
N MET A 1 -9.31 -8.42 32.34
CA MET A 1 -8.09 -8.40 31.51
C MET A 1 -8.25 -9.47 30.42
N LEU A 2 -8.92 -9.14 29.31
CA LEU A 2 -9.22 -10.10 28.24
C LEU A 2 -8.08 -10.15 27.23
N ARG A 3 -7.34 -11.26 27.19
CA ARG A 3 -6.34 -11.53 26.15
C ARG A 3 -7.08 -12.02 24.90
N PHE A 4 -7.16 -11.18 23.87
CA PHE A 4 -7.53 -11.63 22.53
C PHE A 4 -6.39 -12.45 21.94
N GLY A 5 -6.49 -13.78 22.05
CA GLY A 5 -5.62 -14.69 21.32
C GLY A 5 -6.04 -14.76 19.86
N ALA A 6 -5.52 -13.85 19.02
CA ALA A 6 -5.66 -13.98 17.58
C ALA A 6 -4.77 -15.14 17.08
N ARG A 7 -5.34 -16.33 16.92
CA ARG A 7 -4.72 -17.38 16.09
C ARG A 7 -4.81 -16.93 14.63
N ALA A 8 -3.79 -16.22 14.15
CA ALA A 8 -3.59 -16.05 12.72
C ALA A 8 -3.21 -17.42 12.12
N SER A 9 -4.19 -18.10 11.54
CA SER A 9 -3.91 -19.22 10.65
C SER A 9 -3.13 -18.66 9.45
N SER A 10 -1.84 -18.97 9.37
CA SER A 10 -0.99 -18.66 8.22
C SER A 10 -1.52 -19.41 7.00
N ARG A 11 -2.44 -18.80 6.25
CA ARG A 11 -2.81 -19.24 4.92
C ARG A 11 -1.78 -18.67 3.95
N SER A 12 -0.92 -19.53 3.43
CA SER A 12 0.10 -19.14 2.46
C SER A 12 -0.57 -18.80 1.12
N LEU A 13 -0.38 -17.57 0.64
CA LEU A 13 -0.75 -17.14 -0.72
C LEU A 13 0.38 -17.47 -1.71
N SER A 14 1.07 -18.61 -1.54
CA SER A 14 2.36 -18.95 -2.19
C SER A 14 2.39 -18.88 -3.72
N THR A 15 1.24 -18.71 -4.38
CA THR A 15 1.11 -18.66 -5.84
C THR A 15 0.89 -17.25 -6.42
N LEU A 16 0.64 -16.22 -5.60
CA LEU A 16 0.41 -14.85 -6.09
C LEU A 16 1.55 -13.91 -5.67
N PRO A 17 2.10 -13.09 -6.59
CA PRO A 17 3.16 -12.15 -6.25
C PRO A 17 2.60 -11.03 -5.37
N LEU A 18 2.92 -11.05 -4.08
CA LEU A 18 2.72 -9.94 -3.14
C LEU A 18 4.09 -9.36 -2.79
N ARG A 19 4.26 -8.04 -2.93
CA ARG A 19 5.48 -7.34 -2.54
C ARG A 19 5.24 -6.66 -1.20
N VAL A 20 5.91 -7.14 -0.17
CA VAL A 20 5.89 -6.52 1.16
C VAL A 20 7.24 -5.87 1.37
N SER A 21 7.27 -4.61 1.79
CA SER A 21 8.55 -3.93 2.02
C SER A 21 9.35 -4.59 3.16
N PRO A 22 10.68 -4.40 3.18
CA PRO A 22 11.51 -4.87 4.29
C PRO A 22 11.07 -4.30 5.64
N GLU A 23 10.67 -3.02 5.71
CA GLU A 23 10.22 -2.39 6.96
C GLU A 23 8.95 -3.04 7.50
N ILE A 24 7.97 -3.33 6.64
CA ILE A 24 6.74 -4.02 7.05
C ILE A 24 7.02 -5.45 7.47
N THR A 25 7.87 -6.16 6.70
CA THR A 25 8.26 -7.53 7.03
C THR A 25 8.91 -7.60 8.41
N GLN A 26 9.82 -6.67 8.70
CA GLN A 26 10.48 -6.56 10.00
C GLN A 26 9.50 -6.18 11.11
N ALA A 27 8.63 -5.20 10.89
CA ALA A 27 7.64 -4.77 11.86
C ALA A 27 6.71 -5.93 12.28
N LEU A 28 6.26 -6.73 11.31
CA LEU A 28 5.45 -7.91 11.57
C LEU A 28 6.21 -8.99 12.35
N HIS A 29 7.48 -9.25 12.00
CA HIS A 29 8.32 -10.19 12.74
C HIS A 29 8.56 -9.76 14.19
N GLU A 30 8.71 -8.45 14.42
CA GLU A 30 8.92 -7.86 15.75
C GLU A 30 7.62 -7.58 16.52
N ASN A 31 6.45 -7.94 15.97
CA ASN A 31 5.12 -7.61 16.52
C ASN A 31 4.92 -6.10 16.80
N LYS A 32 5.53 -5.24 15.97
CA LYS A 32 5.30 -3.80 16.00
C LYS A 32 3.95 -3.48 15.33
N PRO A 33 3.21 -2.47 15.83
CA PRO A 33 1.94 -2.09 15.22
C PRO A 33 2.15 -1.48 13.82
N VAL A 34 1.37 -1.99 12.86
CA VAL A 34 1.38 -1.53 11.46
C VAL A 34 0.02 -0.93 11.12
N VAL A 35 0.02 0.22 10.44
CA VAL A 35 -1.20 0.91 9.98
C VAL A 35 -1.22 0.92 8.46
N SER A 36 -2.21 0.26 7.86
CA SER A 36 -2.42 0.27 6.40
C SER A 36 -3.01 1.60 5.93
N LEU A 37 -2.53 2.09 4.79
CA LEU A 37 -3.02 3.30 4.11
C LEU A 37 -3.39 2.98 2.65
N GLU A 38 -4.41 3.65 2.11
CA GLU A 38 -4.81 3.50 0.71
C GLU A 38 -4.05 4.45 -0.24
N SER A 39 -3.85 4.03 -1.49
CA SER A 39 -3.27 4.86 -2.56
C SER A 39 -4.27 5.76 -3.27
N THR A 40 -5.58 5.46 -3.21
CA THR A 40 -6.60 6.19 -4.01
C THR A 40 -6.69 7.66 -3.61
N ILE A 41 -6.58 7.98 -2.32
CA ILE A 41 -6.55 9.38 -1.85
C ILE A 41 -5.34 10.16 -2.37
N ILE A 42 -4.21 9.48 -2.65
CA ILE A 42 -3.00 10.09 -3.22
C ILE A 42 -3.23 10.44 -4.70
N THR A 43 -3.87 9.56 -5.46
CA THR A 43 -4.02 9.76 -6.92
C THR A 43 -5.29 10.51 -7.33
N HIS A 44 -6.35 10.48 -6.52
CA HIS A 44 -7.66 11.05 -6.86
C HIS A 44 -8.22 12.01 -5.81
N GLY A 45 -7.61 12.10 -4.62
CA GLY A 45 -8.13 12.92 -3.53
C GLY A 45 -7.66 14.37 -3.58
N PHE A 46 -6.40 14.59 -3.93
CA PHE A 46 -5.77 15.92 -3.94
C PHE A 46 -4.96 16.12 -5.23
N PRO A 47 -4.83 17.36 -5.72
CA PRO A 47 -3.90 17.66 -6.81
C PRO A 47 -2.45 17.53 -6.35
N TYR A 48 -1.54 17.34 -7.30
CA TYR A 48 -0.12 17.50 -7.06
C TYR A 48 0.25 18.99 -6.90
N PRO A 49 1.12 19.37 -5.94
CA PRO A 49 1.90 18.51 -5.02
C PRO A 49 1.23 18.22 -3.66
N GLN A 50 -0.02 18.66 -3.45
CA GLN A 50 -0.72 18.52 -2.17
C GLN A 50 -0.96 17.05 -1.79
N ASN A 51 -1.18 16.17 -2.77
CA ASN A 51 -1.28 14.74 -2.53
C ASN A 51 -0.01 14.12 -1.93
N LEU A 52 1.16 14.49 -2.45
CA LEU A 52 2.46 14.02 -1.95
C LEU A 52 2.72 14.54 -0.53
N ALA A 53 2.47 15.84 -0.31
CA ALA A 53 2.59 16.45 1.01
C ALA A 53 1.68 15.78 2.03
N MET A 54 0.41 15.53 1.66
CA MET A 54 -0.57 14.85 2.51
C MET A 54 -0.14 13.41 2.82
N ALA A 55 0.30 12.64 1.82
CA ALA A 55 0.74 11.27 2.02
C ALA A 55 1.90 11.20 3.04
N ARG A 56 2.92 12.04 2.86
CA ARG A 56 4.07 12.14 3.77
C ARG A 56 3.67 12.61 5.17
N GLU A 57 2.77 13.58 5.29
CA GLU A 57 2.28 14.06 6.59
C GLU A 57 1.54 12.96 7.36
N VAL A 58 0.69 12.18 6.68
CA VAL A 58 -0.06 11.08 7.30
C VAL A 58 0.90 9.97 7.75
N GLU A 59 1.87 9.57 6.92
CA GLU A 59 2.87 8.59 7.32
C GLU A 59 3.71 9.08 8.52
N GLN A 60 4.09 10.35 8.52
CA GLN A 60 4.82 10.95 9.63
C GLN A 60 4.01 10.92 10.94
N LYS A 61 2.72 11.27 10.89
CA LYS A 61 1.82 11.21 12.06
C LYS A 61 1.70 9.78 12.61
N ILE A 62 1.63 8.77 11.75
CA ILE A 62 1.61 7.36 12.18
C ILE A 62 2.90 6.98 12.90
N ARG A 63 4.05 7.38 12.34
CA ARG A 63 5.37 7.15 12.96
C ARG A 63 5.49 7.84 14.32
N GLN A 64 5.01 9.08 14.45
CA GLN A 64 4.99 9.82 15.72
C GLN A 64 4.15 9.12 16.81
N ASN A 65 3.15 8.33 16.41
CA ASN A 65 2.33 7.53 17.33
C ASN A 65 2.90 6.12 17.59
N GLY A 66 4.15 5.86 17.19
CA GLY A 66 4.84 4.59 17.47
C GLY A 66 4.42 3.43 16.55
N CYS A 67 3.78 3.73 15.42
CA CYS A 67 3.31 2.75 14.44
C CYS A 67 4.12 2.84 13.14
N ILE A 68 4.09 1.76 12.35
CA ILE A 68 4.73 1.70 11.04
C ILE A 68 3.64 1.88 9.95
N PRO A 69 3.72 2.91 9.09
CA PRO A 69 2.77 3.09 8.00
C PRO A 69 3.02 2.09 6.86
N ALA A 70 1.95 1.56 6.28
CA ALA A 70 1.98 0.65 5.14
C ALA A 70 1.05 1.15 4.04
N THR A 71 1.49 2.16 3.29
CA THR A 71 0.79 2.58 2.08
C THR A 71 0.75 1.42 1.09
N CYS A 72 -0.46 1.08 0.63
CA CYS A 72 -0.71 -0.04 -0.26
C CYS A 72 -1.16 0.47 -1.63
N ALA A 73 -0.63 -0.14 -2.68
CA ALA A 73 -1.00 0.15 -4.06
C ALA A 73 -0.80 -1.09 -4.92
N PHE A 74 -1.42 -1.12 -6.09
CA PHE A 74 -0.92 -1.96 -7.17
C PHE A 74 0.17 -1.18 -7.91
N ILE A 75 1.27 -1.83 -8.29
CA ILE A 75 2.30 -1.28 -9.17
C ILE A 75 2.62 -2.39 -10.17
N GLU A 76 2.42 -2.12 -11.45
CA GLU A 76 2.63 -3.10 -12.52
C GLU A 76 1.80 -4.36 -12.35
N GLY A 77 0.57 -4.19 -11.86
CA GLY A 77 -0.35 -5.28 -11.55
C GLY A 77 0.05 -6.09 -10.32
N VAL A 78 1.18 -5.78 -9.69
CA VAL A 78 1.66 -6.44 -8.48
C VAL A 78 1.15 -5.65 -7.27
N PRO A 79 0.48 -6.29 -6.29
CA PRO A 79 0.14 -5.64 -5.03
C PRO A 79 1.40 -5.39 -4.19
N TYR A 80 1.53 -4.15 -3.71
CA TYR A 80 2.56 -3.70 -2.78
C TYR A 80 1.94 -3.35 -1.42
N VAL A 81 2.65 -3.70 -0.35
CA VAL A 81 2.33 -3.35 1.04
C VAL A 81 3.55 -2.67 1.66
N GLY A 82 3.41 -1.38 1.95
CA GLY A 82 4.51 -0.51 2.34
C GLY A 82 5.24 -0.01 1.11
N LEU A 83 4.85 1.16 0.61
CA LEU A 83 5.56 1.82 -0.47
C LEU A 83 6.80 2.54 0.05
N GLU A 84 7.84 2.60 -0.76
CA GLU A 84 8.96 3.51 -0.56
C GLU A 84 8.56 4.94 -0.97
N ASP A 85 9.23 5.95 -0.41
CA ASP A 85 8.93 7.36 -0.69
C ASP A 85 8.99 7.69 -2.20
N VAL A 86 9.94 7.10 -2.93
CA VAL A 86 10.05 7.25 -4.39
C VAL A 86 8.82 6.69 -5.13
N GLN A 87 8.18 5.65 -4.60
CA GLN A 87 6.96 5.08 -5.18
C GLN A 87 5.74 5.93 -4.85
N ILE A 88 5.70 6.54 -3.65
CA ILE A 88 4.67 7.50 -3.24
C ILE A 88 4.74 8.77 -4.11
N GLU A 89 5.94 9.28 -4.33
CA GLU A 89 6.21 10.41 -5.23
C GLU A 89 5.78 10.09 -6.66
N ALA A 90 6.21 8.94 -7.20
CA ALA A 90 5.80 8.50 -8.52
C ALA A 90 4.27 8.39 -8.67
N LEU A 91 3.57 7.83 -7.66
CA LEU A 91 2.10 7.78 -7.65
C LEU A 91 1.47 9.18 -7.62
N SER A 92 2.04 10.10 -6.86
CA SER A 92 1.52 11.46 -6.69
C SER A 92 1.62 12.29 -7.98
N GLU A 93 2.58 12.01 -8.84
CA GLU A 93 2.78 12.70 -10.12
C GLU A 93 1.93 12.12 -11.27
N LEU A 94 1.24 11.00 -11.05
CA LEU A 94 0.41 10.38 -12.08
C LEU A 94 -0.75 11.29 -12.48
N LYS A 95 -0.78 11.65 -13.77
CA LYS A 95 -1.92 12.38 -14.36
C LYS A 95 -3.20 11.55 -14.43
N ALA A 96 -3.06 10.22 -14.48
CA ALA A 96 -4.17 9.28 -14.53
C ALA A 96 -3.74 7.96 -13.89
N ALA A 97 -4.51 7.53 -12.90
CA ALA A 97 -4.37 6.27 -12.20
C ALA A 97 -5.68 5.48 -12.31
N ASN A 98 -5.60 4.16 -12.43
CA ASN A 98 -6.80 3.32 -12.47
C ASN A 98 -7.26 3.03 -11.05
N LYS A 99 -8.35 3.61 -10.57
CA LYS A 99 -8.94 3.24 -9.27
C LYS A 99 -9.28 1.74 -9.20
N VAL A 100 -8.67 1.02 -8.27
CA VAL A 100 -8.87 -0.43 -8.07
C VAL A 100 -9.76 -0.68 -6.86
N SER A 101 -10.98 -1.19 -7.10
CA SER A 101 -11.83 -1.75 -6.06
C SER A 101 -11.74 -3.28 -6.06
N ARG A 102 -12.46 -3.94 -5.15
CA ARG A 102 -12.46 -5.41 -4.98
C ARG A 102 -12.71 -6.18 -6.29
N ARG A 103 -13.61 -5.69 -7.14
CA ARG A 103 -13.94 -6.32 -8.44
C ARG A 103 -12.82 -6.18 -9.47
N ASP A 104 -11.94 -5.19 -9.28
CA ASP A 104 -10.89 -4.82 -10.22
C ASP A 104 -9.58 -5.56 -9.91
N ILE A 105 -9.37 -6.04 -8.67
CA ILE A 105 -8.13 -6.72 -8.24
C ILE A 105 -7.70 -7.84 -9.20
N GLY A 106 -8.61 -8.77 -9.53
CA GLY A 106 -8.27 -9.91 -10.38
C GLY A 106 -7.83 -9.50 -11.79
N VAL A 107 -8.48 -8.49 -12.37
CA VAL A 107 -8.14 -8.00 -13.71
C VAL A 107 -6.87 -7.15 -13.70
N THR A 108 -6.64 -6.36 -12.64
CA THR A 108 -5.41 -5.59 -12.43
C THR A 108 -4.20 -6.52 -12.34
N MET A 109 -4.30 -7.60 -11.57
CA MET A 109 -3.21 -8.57 -11.41
C MET A 109 -2.96 -9.41 -12.66
N ALA A 110 -4.02 -9.83 -13.37
CA ALA A 110 -3.88 -10.68 -14.56
C ALA A 110 -3.26 -9.96 -15.77
N LYS A 111 -3.45 -8.64 -15.86
CA LYS A 111 -3.08 -7.85 -17.04
C LYS A 111 -1.78 -7.04 -16.87
N ALA A 112 -0.94 -7.39 -15.89
CA ALA A 112 0.33 -6.72 -15.61
C ALA A 112 1.17 -6.28 -16.83
N PRO A 113 1.30 -7.07 -17.93
CA PRO A 113 2.16 -6.68 -19.07
C PRO A 113 1.54 -5.68 -20.07
N GLN A 114 0.23 -5.40 -20.01
CA GLN A 114 -0.50 -4.76 -21.12
C GLN A 114 -1.16 -3.40 -20.79
N TRP A 115 -1.07 -2.91 -19.55
CA TRP A 115 -1.63 -1.61 -19.16
C TRP A 115 -0.54 -0.55 -19.11
N ARG A 116 -0.59 0.41 -20.04
CA ARG A 116 0.29 1.59 -20.09
C ARG A 116 -0.17 2.74 -19.17
N HIS A 117 -1.22 2.53 -18.38
CA HIS A 117 -1.80 3.55 -17.49
C HIS A 117 -1.64 3.04 -16.05
N HIS A 118 -0.67 3.62 -15.34
CA HIS A 118 -0.15 3.13 -14.07
C HIS A 118 -1.19 3.31 -12.95
N TYR A 119 -1.80 2.20 -12.51
CA TYR A 119 -2.29 1.75 -11.18
C TYR A 119 -2.96 2.69 -10.13
N CYS A 120 -3.91 2.12 -9.34
CA CYS A 120 -4.18 2.45 -7.92
C CYS A 120 -3.89 1.21 -7.08
#